data_AF-A0A5K0XIX4-F1
#
_entry.id   AF-A0A5K0XIX4-F1
#
_cell.length_a   1.000
_cell.length_b   1.000
_cell.length_c   1.000
_cell.angle_alpha   90.00
_cell.angle_beta   90.00
_cell.angle_gamma   90.00
#
_symmetry.space_group_name_H-M   'P 1'
#
loop_
_entity.id
_entity.type
_entity.pdbx_description
1 polymer ?
#
loop_
_entity_poly.entity_id
_entity_poly.type
_entity_poly.pdbx_seq_one_letter_code
_entity_poly.pdbx_strand_id
1 'polypeptide(L)'
;GLYAYGHQVVQKLAANLQRLQDLGVKKVAVTTLPPSGCIPIFTYSTSFSQCVSQNNNFSALHNQLLNASVRDLSPPVVVLDNYNAFLTVLQQ
;
A
#
# COMPACT_ATOMS: atom_id res chain seq x y z
N GLY A 1 -18.63 -0.58 -0.91
CA GLY A 1 -17.91 -0.75 -2.19
C GLY A 1 -16.41 -0.85 -1.95
N LEU A 2 -15.64 -1.28 -2.95
CA LEU A 2 -14.20 -1.59 -2.82
C LEU A 2 -13.36 -0.40 -2.28
N TYR A 3 -13.66 0.82 -2.73
CA TYR A 3 -12.96 2.03 -2.25
C TYR A 3 -13.16 2.32 -0.76
N ALA A 4 -14.40 2.19 -0.26
CA ALA A 4 -14.70 2.33 1.17
C ALA A 4 -14.01 1.24 2.00
N TYR A 5 -13.91 0.03 1.46
CA TYR A 5 -13.15 -1.05 2.09
C TYR A 5 -11.66 -0.73 2.17
N GLY A 6 -11.06 -0.18 1.10
CA GLY A 6 -9.66 0.28 1.10
C GLY A 6 -9.37 1.30 2.22
N HIS A 7 -10.28 2.26 2.43
CA HIS A 7 -10.18 3.19 3.55
C HIS A 7 -10.23 2.49 4.91
N GLN A 8 -11.17 1.56 5.10
CA GLN A 8 -11.30 0.80 6.35
C GLN A 8 -10.05 -0.04 6.65
N VAL A 9 -9.43 -0.63 5.63
CA VAL A 9 -8.17 -1.38 5.78
C VAL A 9 -7.05 -0.48 6.30
N VAL A 10 -6.87 0.70 5.70
CA VAL A 10 -5.84 1.66 6.14
C VAL A 10 -6.08 2.15 7.57
N GLN A 11 -7.33 2.44 7.94
CA GLN A 11 -7.68 2.84 9.31
C GLN A 11 -7.34 1.75 10.33
N LYS A 12 -7.66 0.48 10.03
CA LYS A 12 -7.32 -0.65 10.89
C LYS A 12 -5.81 -0.86 10.97
N LEU A 13 -5.09 -0.68 9.87
CA LEU A 13 -3.63 -0.74 9.85
C LEU A 13 -3.02 0.35 10.76
N ALA A 14 -3.48 1.59 10.66
CA ALA A 14 -3.02 2.69 11.52
C ALA A 14 -3.30 2.40 13.01
N ALA A 15 -4.48 1.90 13.35
CA ALA A 15 -4.82 1.50 14.72
C ALA A 15 -3.89 0.37 15.25
N ASN A 16 -3.54 -0.59 14.40
CA ASN A 16 -2.60 -1.64 14.75
C ASN A 16 -1.18 -1.11 14.97
N LEU A 17 -0.74 -0.13 14.17
CA LEU A 17 0.56 0.52 14.33
C LEU A 17 0.63 1.28 15.65
N GLN A 18 -0.40 2.06 15.98
CA GLN A 18 -0.51 2.74 17.27
C GLN A 18 -0.43 1.72 18.41
N ARG A 19 -1.19 0.62 18.32
CA ARG A 19 -1.17 -0.44 19.35
C ARG A 19 0.22 -1.04 19.55
N LEU A 20 0.99 -1.26 18.48
CA LEU A 20 2.36 -1.75 18.58
C LEU A 20 3.26 -0.74 19.32
N GLN A 21 3.10 0.55 19.05
CA GLN A 21 3.84 1.62 19.71
C GLN A 21 3.49 1.71 21.20
N ASP A 22 2.21 1.60 21.54
CA ASP A 22 1.72 1.58 22.92
C ASP A 22 2.29 0.38 23.72
N LEU A 23 2.57 -0.73 23.02
CA LEU A 23 3.25 -1.91 23.59
C LEU A 23 4.78 -1.75 23.69
N GLY A 24 5.33 -0.59 23.32
CA GLY A 24 6.75 -0.27 23.41
C GLY A 24 7.57 -0.60 22.16
N VAL A 25 6.95 -1.01 21.04
CA VAL A 25 7.67 -1.19 19.76
C VAL A 25 8.08 0.16 19.20
N LYS A 26 9.39 0.38 19.06
CA LYS A 26 9.94 1.69 18.67
C LYS A 26 10.19 1.86 17.19
N LYS A 27 10.24 0.77 16.42
CA LYS A 27 10.57 0.77 15.00
C LYS A 27 9.65 -0.20 14.27
N VAL A 28 8.82 0.34 13.40
CA VAL A 28 7.95 -0.44 12.52
C VAL A 28 8.16 0.05 11.09
N ALA A 29 8.29 -0.90 10.17
CA ALA A 29 8.25 -0.63 8.74
C ALA A 29 6.95 -1.19 8.16
N VAL A 30 6.29 -0.42 7.32
CA VAL A 30 5.11 -0.85 6.55
C VAL A 30 5.36 -0.65 5.07
N THR A 31 4.78 -1.51 4.24
CA THR A 31 4.91 -1.42 2.79
C THR A 31 3.72 -0.69 2.18
N THR A 32 3.97 0.10 1.14
CA THR A 32 2.91 0.48 0.20
C THR A 32 2.43 -0.75 -0.58
N LEU A 33 1.22 -0.72 -1.12
CA LEU A 33 0.81 -1.72 -2.10
C LEU A 33 1.65 -1.55 -3.37
N PRO A 34 2.12 -2.64 -3.99
CA PRO A 34 2.75 -2.61 -5.30
C PRO A 34 1.76 -2.10 -6.37
N PRO A 35 2.19 -1.87 -7.62
CA PRO A 35 1.27 -1.62 -8.73
C PRO A 35 0.40 -2.86 -8.96
N SER A 36 -0.75 -2.91 -8.30
CA SER A 36 -1.57 -4.13 -8.24
C SER A 36 -2.03 -4.54 -9.63
N GLY A 37 -2.25 -3.59 -10.55
CA GLY A 37 -2.59 -3.88 -11.94
C GLY A 37 -1.54 -4.66 -12.70
N CYS A 38 -0.30 -4.76 -12.20
CA CYS A 38 0.76 -5.54 -12.80
C CYS A 38 0.88 -6.98 -12.24
N ILE A 39 0.06 -7.35 -11.24
CA ILE A 39 0.08 -8.70 -10.66
C ILE A 39 -0.56 -9.70 -11.66
N PRO A 40 0.00 -10.92 -11.84
CA PRO A 40 -0.47 -11.90 -12.83
C PRO A 40 -1.98 -12.17 -12.85
N ILE A 41 -2.62 -12.17 -11.68
CA ILE A 41 -4.07 -12.38 -11.58
C ILE A 41 -4.89 -11.30 -12.28
N PHE A 42 -4.38 -10.06 -12.36
CA PHE A 42 -5.05 -8.95 -13.04
C PHE A 42 -4.60 -8.82 -14.49
N THR A 43 -3.30 -8.97 -14.75
CA THR A 43 -2.76 -8.90 -16.13
C THR A 43 -3.18 -10.09 -16.99
N TYR A 44 -3.70 -11.18 -16.42
CA TYR A 44 -4.36 -12.24 -17.19
C TYR A 44 -5.41 -11.69 -18.16
N SER A 45 -6.19 -10.67 -17.75
CA SER A 45 -7.20 -10.02 -18.59
C SER A 45 -6.64 -9.30 -19.82
N THR A 46 -5.34 -9.00 -19.81
CA THR A 46 -4.61 -8.33 -20.87
C THR A 46 -3.59 -9.26 -21.54
N SER A 47 -3.72 -10.58 -21.36
CA SER A 47 -2.75 -11.58 -21.84
C SER A 47 -1.32 -11.29 -21.37
N PHE A 48 -1.18 -10.81 -20.13
CA PHE A 48 0.09 -10.43 -19.50
C PHE A 48 0.87 -9.31 -20.21
N SER A 49 0.25 -8.60 -21.18
CA SER A 49 0.93 -7.60 -22.01
C SER A 49 1.06 -6.22 -21.37
N GLN A 50 0.16 -5.87 -20.45
CA GLN A 50 0.12 -4.55 -19.81
C GLN A 50 -0.58 -4.59 -18.46
N CYS A 51 -0.23 -3.64 -17.59
CA CYS A 51 -0.87 -3.49 -16.30
C CYS A 51 -2.31 -2.93 -16.42
N VAL A 52 -3.21 -3.39 -15.55
CA VAL A 52 -4.60 -2.89 -15.49
C VAL A 52 -4.66 -1.58 -14.68
N SER A 53 -5.01 -0.48 -15.36
CA SER A 53 -5.01 0.87 -14.77
C SER A 53 -5.93 1.02 -13.56
N GLN A 54 -7.11 0.40 -13.58
CA GLN A 54 -8.09 0.46 -12.49
C GLN A 54 -7.49 -0.07 -11.17
N ASN A 55 -6.75 -1.18 -11.23
CA ASN A 55 -6.11 -1.78 -10.07
C ASN A 55 -4.91 -0.94 -9.57
N ASN A 56 -4.19 -0.29 -10.47
CA ASN A 56 -3.14 0.67 -10.09
C ASN A 56 -3.73 1.91 -9.39
N ASN A 57 -4.88 2.42 -9.85
CA ASN A 57 -5.59 3.52 -9.19
C ASN A 57 -6.02 3.14 -7.76
N PHE A 58 -6.43 1.89 -7.55
CA PHE A 58 -6.72 1.39 -6.20
C PHE A 58 -5.47 1.36 -5.31
N SER A 59 -4.34 0.83 -5.81
CA SER A 59 -3.06 0.90 -5.10
C SER A 59 -2.67 2.34 -4.75
N ALA A 60 -2.79 3.26 -5.70
CA ALA A 60 -2.45 4.67 -5.51
C ALA A 60 -3.29 5.31 -4.39
N LEU A 61 -4.62 5.10 -4.39
CA LEU A 61 -5.48 5.59 -3.33
C LEU A 61 -5.12 5.00 -1.97
N HIS A 62 -4.95 3.67 -1.89
CA HIS A 62 -4.52 3.01 -0.66
C HIS A 62 -3.21 3.60 -0.13
N ASN A 63 -2.22 3.78 -1.00
CA ASN A 63 -0.89 4.28 -0.63
C ASN A 63 -0.93 5.75 -0.18
N GLN A 64 -1.77 6.57 -0.82
CA GLN A 64 -2.01 7.95 -0.38
C GLN A 64 -2.62 7.98 1.03
N LEU A 65 -3.64 7.15 1.28
CA LEU A 65 -4.29 7.05 2.58
C LEU A 65 -3.31 6.52 3.64
N LEU A 66 -2.53 5.49 3.34
CA LEU A 66 -1.52 4.94 4.25
C LEU A 66 -0.51 6.01 4.65
N ASN A 67 0.05 6.72 3.68
CA ASN A 67 0.99 7.82 3.95
C ASN A 67 0.36 8.96 4.76
N ALA A 68 -0.93 9.23 4.58
CA ALA A 68 -1.65 10.19 5.44
C ALA A 68 -1.78 9.66 6.87
N SER A 69 -2.20 8.41 7.06
CA SER A 69 -2.46 7.86 8.39
C SER A 69 -1.21 7.64 9.25
N VAL A 70 -0.05 7.36 8.64
CA VAL A 70 1.19 7.14 9.40
C VAL A 70 1.95 8.41 9.75
N ARG A 71 1.61 9.55 9.12
CA ARG A 71 2.29 10.84 9.36
C ARG A 71 2.14 11.33 10.80
N ASP A 72 1.02 11.00 11.44
CA ASP A 72 0.69 11.48 12.78
C ASP A 72 1.10 10.49 13.89
N LEU A 73 1.70 9.34 13.54
CA LEU A 73 2.10 8.32 14.51
C LEU A 73 3.48 8.61 15.12
N SER A 74 3.62 8.31 16.41
CA SER A 74 4.86 8.46 17.16
C SER A 74 5.15 7.21 18.02
N PRO A 75 6.34 6.58 17.91
CA PRO A 75 7.49 6.97 17.09
C PRO A 75 7.27 6.86 15.57
N PRO A 76 8.06 7.55 14.71
CA PRO A 76 7.85 7.53 13.27
C PRO A 76 7.85 6.11 12.68
N VAL A 77 6.86 5.82 11.83
CA VAL A 77 6.77 4.57 11.06
C VAL A 77 7.51 4.75 9.73
N VAL A 78 8.35 3.79 9.37
CA VAL A 78 9.04 3.78 8.07
C VAL A 78 8.11 3.23 7.01
N VAL A 79 7.90 3.98 5.92
CA VAL A 79 7.16 3.50 4.76
C VAL A 79 8.13 3.00 3.69
N LEU A 80 8.01 1.74 3.32
CA LEU A 80 8.75 1.10 2.24
C LEU A 80 7.94 1.23 0.94
N ASP A 81 8.49 1.95 -0.02
CA ASP A 81 7.81 2.23 -1.29
C ASP A 81 7.91 1.06 -2.29
N ASN A 82 7.15 0.01 -2.00
CA ASN A 82 7.02 -1.13 -2.90
C ASN A 82 6.38 -0.75 -4.25
N TYR A 83 5.57 0.31 -4.30
CA TYR A 83 4.96 0.73 -5.56
C TYR A 83 6.02 1.09 -6.59
N ASN A 84 6.91 2.02 -6.25
CA ASN A 84 7.97 2.43 -7.16
C ASN A 84 9.06 1.37 -7.32
N ALA A 85 9.44 0.66 -6.25
CA ALA A 85 10.44 -0.40 -6.33
C ALA A 85 10.06 -1.48 -7.37
N PHE A 86 8.78 -1.91 -7.38
CA PHE A 86 8.31 -2.88 -8.38
C PHE A 86 8.22 -2.28 -9.78
N LEU A 87 7.78 -1.03 -9.92
CA LEU A 87 7.76 -0.37 -11.23
C LEU A 87 9.16 -0.29 -11.85
N THR A 88 10.19 0.03 -11.06
CA THR A 88 11.58 0.05 -11.53
C THR A 88 12.05 -1.31 -12.04
N VAL A 89 11.61 -2.42 -11.43
CA VAL A 89 11.97 -3.77 -11.90
C VAL A 89 11.17 -4.16 -13.14
N LEU A 90 9.90 -3.79 -13.21
CA LEU A 90 9.01 -4.13 -14.33
C LEU A 90 9.26 -3.30 -15.60
N GLN A 91 9.93 -2.16 -15.48
CA GLN A 91 10.31 -1.29 -16.59
C GLN A 91 11.74 -1.54 -17.12
N GLN A 92 12.44 -2.54 -16.57
CA GLN A 92 13.71 -3.06 -17.12
C GLN A 92 13.45 -4.00 -18.28
#